data_AF-A0A9D3UR69-F1
#
_entry.id   AF-A0A9D3UR69-F1
#
_cell.length_a   1.000
_cell.length_b   1.000
_cell.length_c   1.000
_cell.angle_alpha   90.00
_cell.angle_beta   90.00
_cell.angle_gamma   90.00
#
_symmetry.space_group_name_H-M   'P 1'
#
loop_
_entity.id
_entity.type
_entity.pdbx_description
1 polymer ?
#
loop_
_entity_poly.entity_id
_entity_poly.type
_entity_poly.pdbx_seq_one_letter_code
_entity_poly.pdbx_strand_id
1 'polypeptide(L)' 'MKQIQATKVKRLCKTHNTITVNGMFPGPTLEIKNGDTLEVQVVNKARYNLTIHW' A
#
# COMPACT_ATOMS: atom_id res chain seq x y z
N MET A 1 -3.47 -8.55 7.29
CA MET A 1 -4.24 -7.86 6.24
C MET A 1 -3.59 -6.52 5.91
N LYS A 2 -3.33 -6.25 4.63
CA LYS A 2 -2.85 -4.95 4.13
C LYS A 2 -4.05 -4.14 3.62
N GLN A 3 -4.26 -2.95 4.15
CA GLN A 3 -5.37 -2.07 3.81
C GLN A 3 -4.92 -1.08 2.75
N ILE A 4 -5.60 -1.05 1.61
CA ILE A 4 -5.36 -0.05 0.57
C ILE A 4 -6.34 1.09 0.77
N GLN A 5 -5.83 2.31 0.94
CA GLN A 5 -6.67 3.46 1.29
C GLN A 5 -6.09 4.77 0.73
N ALA A 6 -6.93 5.79 0.61
CA ALA A 6 -6.47 7.15 0.33
C ALA A 6 -5.93 7.79 1.61
N THR A 7 -4.71 8.33 1.55
CA THR A 7 -4.06 9.03 2.67
C THR A 7 -3.49 10.36 2.20
N LYS A 8 -3.62 11.42 3.01
CA LYS A 8 -3.02 12.73 2.72
C LYS A 8 -1.50 12.63 2.82
N VAL A 9 -0.80 12.87 1.72
CA VAL A 9 0.66 12.90 1.65
C VAL A 9 1.12 14.29 1.21
N LYS A 10 2.06 14.90 1.95
CA LYS A 10 2.64 16.20 1.62
C LYS A 10 4.03 16.01 1.01
N ARG A 11 4.25 16.54 -0.20
CA ARG A 11 5.57 16.62 -0.85
C ARG A 11 5.71 17.94 -1.56
N LEU A 12 6.90 18.54 -1.52
CA LEU A 12 7.21 19.80 -2.21
C LEU A 12 6.15 20.89 -1.90
N CYS A 13 5.76 21.00 -0.63
CA CYS A 13 4.71 21.91 -0.13
C CYS A 13 3.28 21.68 -0.68
N LYS A 14 3.03 20.61 -1.44
CA LYS A 14 1.70 20.23 -1.94
C LYS A 14 1.17 18.99 -1.22
N THR A 15 -0.11 19.00 -0.86
CA THR A 15 -0.79 17.87 -0.21
C THR A 15 -1.73 17.21 -1.20
N HIS A 16 -1.57 15.91 -1.40
CA HIS A 16 -2.43 15.10 -2.27
C HIS A 16 -2.99 13.90 -1.50
N ASN A 17 -4.20 13.46 -1.86
CA ASN A 17 -4.71 12.16 -1.42
C ASN A 17 -4.06 11.08 -2.28
N THR A 18 -3.10 10.35 -1.73
CA THR A 18 -2.35 9.30 -2.39
C THR A 18 -2.86 7.94 -1.95
N ILE A 19 -2.92 6.97 -2.87
CA ILE A 19 -3.25 5.59 -2.52
C ILE A 19 -2.04 4.96 -1.83
N THR A 20 -2.25 4.45 -0.61
CA THR A 20 -1.20 3.92 0.25
C THR A 20 -1.57 2.53 0.77
N VAL A 21 -0.55 1.78 1.19
CA VAL A 21 -0.71 0.50 1.87
C VAL A 21 -0.57 0.74 3.36
N ASN A 22 -1.60 0.42 4.15
CA ASN A 22 -1.67 0.68 5.59
C ASN A 22 -1.44 2.15 5.97
N GLY A 23 -1.83 3.10 5.10
CA GLY A 23 -1.56 4.51 5.33
C GLY A 23 -0.10 4.94 5.09
N MET A 24 0.79 4.02 4.73
CA MET A 24 2.22 4.30 4.56
C MET A 24 2.58 4.71 3.13
N PHE A 25 3.43 5.72 3.02
CA PHE A 25 4.01 6.19 1.76
C PHE A 25 5.52 6.42 1.90
N PRO A 26 6.40 5.65 1.22
CA PRO A 26 6.10 4.43 0.46
C PRO A 26 5.42 3.34 1.30
N GLY A 27 4.84 2.34 0.64
CA GLY A 27 4.24 1.19 1.34
C GLY A 27 5.26 0.41 2.17
N PRO A 28 4.81 -0.52 3.04
CA PRO A 28 5.70 -1.31 3.87
C PRO A 28 6.56 -2.24 3.02
N THR A 29 7.83 -2.37 3.39
CA THR A 29 8.75 -3.38 2.84
C THR A 29 8.27 -4.78 3.22
N LEU A 30 8.41 -5.73 2.30
CA LEU A 30 8.32 -7.15 2.59
C LEU A 30 9.74 -7.70 2.78
N GLU A 31 9.95 -8.38 3.91
CA GLU A 31 11.21 -9.07 4.19
C GLU A 31 10.94 -10.58 4.15
N ILE A 32 11.52 -11.25 3.16
CA ILE A 32 11.36 -12.69 2.91
C ILE A 32 12.71 -13.33 2.60
N LYS A 33 12.86 -14.62 2.88
CA LYS A 33 14.05 -15.41 2.54
C LYS A 33 13.80 -16.26 1.30
N ASN A 34 14.88 -16.69 0.66
CA ASN A 34 14.77 -17.59 -0.48
C ASN A 34 14.14 -18.92 -0.04
N GLY A 35 13.13 -19.38 -0.79
CA GLY A 35 12.34 -20.56 -0.48
C GLY A 35 11.09 -20.31 0.36
N ASP A 36 10.88 -19.09 0.86
CA ASP A 36 9.65 -18.74 1.59
C ASP A 36 8.45 -18.68 0.65
N THR A 37 7.27 -19.03 1.18
CA THR A 37 5.97 -18.75 0.55
C THR A 37 5.27 -17.64 1.31
N LEU A 38 4.82 -16.62 0.59
CA LEU A 38 4.15 -15.47 1.19
C LEU A 38 2.68 -15.43 0.80
N GLU A 39 1.80 -15.31 1.79
CA GLU A 39 0.39 -14.98 1.60
C GLU A 39 0.13 -13.52 1.97
N VAL A 40 -0.42 -12.74 1.04
CA VAL A 40 -0.77 -11.33 1.28
C VAL A 40 -2.28 -11.13 1.11
N GLN A 41 -2.98 -11.06 2.24
CA GLN A 41 -4.39 -10.67 2.25
C GLN A 41 -4.54 -9.15 2.12
N VAL A 42 -5.16 -8.71 1.02
CA VAL A 42 -5.37 -7.30 0.69
C VAL A 42 -6.84 -6.94 0.86
N VAL A 43 -7.09 -5.78 1.48
CA VAL A 43 -8.43 -5.20 1.59
C VAL A 43 -8.44 -3.86 0.87
N ASN A 44 -9.18 -3.76 -0.23
CA ASN A 44 -9.35 -2.50 -0.94
C ASN A 44 -10.39 -1.62 -0.21
N LYS A 45 -9.93 -0.58 0.47
CA LYS A 45 -10.76 0.51 1.04
C LYS A 45 -10.68 1.79 0.22
N ALA A 46 -10.02 1.76 -0.94
CA ALA A 46 -9.96 2.89 -1.86
C ALA A 46 -11.24 2.96 -2.71
N ARG A 47 -11.43 4.11 -3.37
CA ARG A 47 -12.63 4.37 -4.18
C ARG A 47 -12.70 3.51 -5.46
N TYR A 48 -11.55 3.10 -6.00
CA TYR A 48 -11.47 2.45 -7.30
C TYR A 48 -10.88 1.05 -7.18
N ASN A 49 -11.20 0.20 -8.16
CA ASN A 49 -10.64 -1.13 -8.28
C ASN A 49 -9.12 -1.05 -8.53
N LEU A 50 -8.40 -2.04 -8.03
CA LEU A 50 -6.94 -2.10 -8.13
C LEU A 50 -6.43 -3.53 -8.11
N THR A 51 -5.20 -3.69 -8.58
CA THR A 51 -4.40 -4.92 -8.48
C THR A 51 -3.07 -4.59 -7.80
N ILE A 52 -2.42 -5.58 -7.21
CA ILE A 52 -1.05 -5.49 -6.70
C ILE A 52 -0.19 -6.43 -7.54
N HIS A 53 1.02 -5.99 -7.89
CA HIS A 53 1.98 -6.75 -8.66
C HIS A 53 3.26 -6.96 -7.83
N TRP A 54 3.86 -8.14 -7.98
CA TRP A 54 5.16 -8.52 -7.47
C TRP A 54 6.04 -8.88 -8.65
#